data_AF-A0AAD5EZN3-F1
#
_entry.id   AF-A0AAD5EZN3-F1
#
_cell.length_a   1.000
_cell.length_b   1.000
_cell.length_c   1.000
_cell.angle_alpha   90.00
_cell.angle_beta   90.00
_cell.angle_gamma   90.00
#
_symmetry.space_group_name_H-M   'P 1'
#
loop_
_entity.id
_entity.type
_entity.pdbx_description
1 polymer ?
#
loop_
_entity_poly.entity_id
_entity_poly.type
_entity_poly.pdbx_seq_one_letter_code
_entity_poly.pdbx_strand_id
1 'polypeptide(L)'
;MALPTQPQEGDNLSLSPDRTHDSAETHPKAPSINYEAKGLPTGDVDPEYPAPSPEEQHSLRKVAGRIPWSSYLLCIVELAERASFYGVKTVFNNFMQFPLPKGGNGAGAVAKNDPNGHAGALDRGLQFASAMVLLFNFLA
;
A
#
# COMPACT_ATOMS: atom_id res chain seq x y z
N MET A 1 12.36 30.08 47.45
CA MET A 1 12.38 31.56 47.35
C MET A 1 12.34 31.88 45.87
N ALA A 2 11.18 32.28 45.38
CA ALA A 2 10.95 32.65 43.98
C ALA A 2 10.55 34.13 43.93
N LEU A 3 10.87 34.77 42.79
CA LEU A 3 10.49 36.11 42.26
C LEU A 3 11.73 36.99 41.99
N PRO A 4 11.67 37.94 41.03
CA PRO A 4 10.87 38.01 39.80
C PRO A 4 11.70 38.47 38.57
N THR A 5 11.16 38.38 37.35
CA THR A 5 11.59 39.28 36.27
C THR A 5 10.38 39.65 35.41
N GLN A 6 10.17 40.95 35.24
CA GLN A 6 9.17 41.64 34.43
C GLN A 6 9.94 42.60 33.49
N PRO A 7 9.27 43.26 32.53
CA PRO A 7 9.22 42.97 31.09
C PRO A 7 10.07 43.97 30.29
N GLN A 8 10.14 43.93 28.95
CA GLN A 8 10.32 45.14 28.11
C GLN A 8 9.95 44.86 26.63
N GLU A 9 9.59 45.95 25.98
CA GLU A 9 8.73 46.17 24.81
C GLU A 9 9.54 46.84 23.68
N GLY A 10 9.12 46.64 22.42
CA GLY A 10 9.44 47.50 21.26
C GLY A 10 10.87 47.51 20.71
N ASP A 11 11.07 47.14 19.43
CA ASP A 11 11.09 48.15 18.35
C ASP A 11 11.62 47.61 17.01
N ASN A 12 10.82 47.93 16.00
CA ASN A 12 11.02 47.98 14.55
C ASN A 12 12.46 48.09 13.99
N LEU A 13 12.72 47.33 12.92
CA LEU A 13 13.58 47.82 11.84
C LEU A 13 13.00 47.40 10.49
N SER A 14 12.65 48.43 9.72
CA SER A 14 12.11 48.43 8.36
C SER A 14 12.96 47.66 7.35
N LEU A 15 12.30 46.97 6.40
CA LEU A 15 12.62 47.08 4.97
C LEU A 15 11.51 46.42 4.13
N SER A 16 10.78 47.20 3.33
CA SER A 16 10.24 46.70 2.06
C SER A 16 11.26 47.02 0.98
N PRO A 17 11.51 46.09 0.07
CA PRO A 17 11.16 46.40 -1.30
C PRO A 17 10.48 45.24 -2.02
N ASP A 18 9.49 45.63 -2.80
CA ASP A 18 8.96 44.91 -3.95
C ASP A 18 10.08 44.22 -4.76
N ARG A 19 9.93 42.90 -4.96
CA ARG A 19 10.61 42.18 -6.04
C ARG A 19 9.84 40.90 -6.37
N THR A 20 9.10 40.98 -7.46
CA THR A 20 8.59 39.84 -8.22
C THR A 20 9.71 38.84 -8.50
N HIS A 21 9.52 37.57 -8.12
CA HIS A 21 10.24 36.45 -8.69
C HIS A 21 9.28 35.28 -8.88
N ASP A 22 8.84 35.16 -10.12
CA ASP A 22 8.53 33.94 -10.82
C ASP A 22 9.50 32.81 -10.44
N SER A 23 8.98 31.68 -9.99
CA SER A 23 9.68 30.41 -9.91
C SER A 23 8.65 29.29 -9.86
N ALA A 24 8.38 28.74 -11.04
CA ALA A 24 7.66 27.49 -11.23
C ALA A 24 8.35 26.35 -10.44
N GLU A 25 7.68 25.86 -9.39
CA GLU A 25 8.08 24.61 -8.73
C GLU A 25 7.81 23.43 -9.67
N THR A 26 8.88 22.92 -10.29
CA THR A 26 8.86 21.65 -11.02
C THR A 26 8.61 20.49 -10.06
N HIS A 27 7.38 19.97 -10.04
CA HIS A 27 7.06 18.70 -9.39
C HIS A 27 7.86 17.54 -10.02
N PRO A 28 8.54 16.70 -9.22
CA PRO A 28 9.22 15.51 -9.73
C PRO A 28 8.19 14.51 -10.28
N LYS A 29 8.33 14.15 -11.56
CA LYS A 29 7.51 13.11 -12.21
C LYS A 29 7.76 11.77 -11.50
N ALA A 30 6.70 11.20 -10.95
CA ALA A 30 6.70 9.82 -10.48
C ALA A 30 7.05 8.87 -11.65
N PRO A 31 7.79 7.77 -11.38
CA PRO A 31 8.19 6.82 -12.41
C PRO A 31 6.95 6.20 -13.06
N SER A 32 6.87 6.31 -14.38
CA SER A 32 5.78 5.77 -15.19
C SER A 32 5.89 4.24 -15.23
N ILE A 33 5.12 3.57 -14.38
CA ILE A 33 4.87 2.14 -14.51
C ILE A 33 4.03 1.97 -15.78
N ASN A 34 4.61 1.41 -16.84
CA ASN A 34 3.89 1.04 -18.05
C ASN A 34 3.04 -0.19 -17.76
N TYR A 35 1.79 0.01 -17.37
CA TYR A 35 0.76 -1.00 -17.60
C TYR A 35 0.54 -1.04 -19.11
N GLU A 36 0.95 -2.14 -19.75
CA GLU A 36 0.48 -2.47 -21.08
C GLU A 36 -0.99 -2.89 -20.98
N ALA A 37 -1.84 -1.94 -20.59
CA ALA A 37 -3.13 -1.84 -21.27
C ALA A 37 -2.73 -1.84 -22.74
N LYS A 38 -3.27 -2.77 -23.54
CA LYS A 38 -3.27 -2.61 -24.99
C LYS A 38 -3.72 -1.18 -25.25
N GLY A 39 -2.77 -0.27 -25.40
CA GLY A 39 -3.04 1.02 -25.99
C GLY A 39 -3.70 0.64 -27.29
N LEU A 40 -4.82 1.29 -27.61
CA LEU A 40 -5.20 1.34 -29.01
C LEU A 40 -3.92 1.66 -29.77
N PRO A 41 -3.52 0.79 -30.71
CA PRO A 41 -2.23 0.95 -31.38
C PRO A 41 -2.13 2.40 -31.84
N THR A 42 -1.01 3.04 -31.55
CA THR A 42 -0.68 4.43 -31.93
C THR A 42 -0.59 4.63 -33.46
N GLY A 43 -1.18 3.73 -34.25
CA GLY A 43 -1.25 3.77 -35.71
C GLY A 43 -2.65 3.57 -36.28
N ASP A 44 -3.65 3.19 -35.47
CA ASP A 44 -5.04 3.11 -35.95
C ASP A 44 -5.74 4.38 -35.49
N VAL A 45 -5.56 5.46 -36.27
CA VAL A 45 -6.48 6.61 -36.21
C VAL A 45 -7.84 6.02 -36.56
N ASP A 46 -8.64 5.72 -35.54
CA ASP A 46 -10.06 5.48 -35.76
C ASP A 46 -10.58 6.73 -36.48
N PRO A 47 -10.97 6.65 -37.76
CA PRO A 47 -11.43 7.83 -38.50
C PRO A 47 -12.66 8.46 -37.84
N GLU A 48 -13.36 7.72 -36.97
CA GLU A 48 -14.48 8.21 -36.18
C GLU A 48 -14.06 8.93 -34.88
N TYR A 49 -12.86 8.63 -34.35
CA TYR A 49 -12.31 9.25 -33.13
C TYR A 49 -10.83 9.64 -33.28
N PRO A 50 -10.53 10.72 -34.02
CA PRO A 50 -9.17 11.21 -34.18
C PRO A 50 -8.59 11.72 -32.86
N ALA A 51 -7.26 11.66 -32.73
CA ALA A 51 -6.55 12.25 -31.60
C ALA A 51 -6.78 13.78 -31.57
N PRO A 52 -7.03 14.37 -30.38
CA PRO A 52 -7.33 15.80 -30.27
C PRO A 52 -6.11 16.68 -30.58
N SER A 53 -6.34 17.83 -31.22
CA SER A 53 -5.30 18.83 -31.49
C SER A 53 -4.78 19.48 -30.20
N PRO A 54 -3.60 20.14 -30.21
CA PRO A 54 -3.04 20.74 -29.00
C PRO A 54 -3.98 21.77 -28.35
N GLU A 55 -4.65 22.60 -29.14
CA GLU A 55 -5.60 23.61 -28.66
C GLU A 55 -6.84 22.95 -28.01
N GLU A 56 -7.30 21.86 -28.60
CA GLU A 56 -8.41 21.04 -28.10
C GLU A 56 -8.06 20.29 -26.81
N GLN A 57 -6.84 19.79 -26.67
CA GLN A 57 -6.38 19.15 -25.43
C GLN A 57 -6.39 20.09 -24.22
N HIS A 58 -6.18 21.39 -24.45
CA HIS A 58 -6.19 22.42 -23.41
C HIS A 58 -7.59 22.99 -23.13
N SER A 59 -8.46 23.06 -24.13
CA SER A 59 -9.77 23.72 -24.04
C SER A 59 -10.93 22.77 -23.78
N LEU A 60 -10.87 21.51 -24.25
CA LEU A 60 -11.96 20.55 -24.09
C LEU A 60 -12.05 20.01 -22.66
N ARG A 61 -13.29 19.75 -22.23
CA ARG A 61 -13.58 19.11 -20.95
C ARG A 61 -13.09 17.66 -20.94
N LYS A 62 -12.26 17.31 -19.98
CA LYS A 62 -11.82 15.93 -19.74
C LYS A 62 -12.96 15.11 -19.12
N VAL A 63 -13.34 14.02 -19.77
CA VAL A 63 -14.32 13.05 -19.27
C VAL A 63 -13.64 11.70 -19.13
N ALA A 64 -13.71 11.11 -17.94
CA ALA A 64 -13.14 9.78 -17.71
C ALA A 64 -13.92 8.72 -18.50
N GLY A 65 -13.19 7.88 -19.23
CA GLY A 65 -13.76 6.70 -19.88
C GLY A 65 -14.21 5.64 -18.87
N ARG A 66 -14.99 4.66 -19.35
CA ARG A 66 -15.41 3.52 -18.52
C ARG A 66 -14.23 2.58 -18.34
N ILE A 67 -13.95 2.21 -17.09
CA ILE A 67 -12.92 1.22 -16.78
C ILE A 67 -13.48 -0.18 -17.05
N PRO A 68 -12.75 -1.06 -17.78
CA PRO A 68 -13.17 -2.44 -17.99
C PRO A 68 -13.36 -3.20 -16.68
N TRP A 69 -14.33 -4.12 -16.63
CA TRP A 69 -14.58 -4.93 -15.43
C TRP A 69 -13.36 -5.79 -15.02
N SER A 70 -12.56 -6.22 -16.00
CA SER A 70 -11.33 -6.96 -15.77
C SER A 70 -10.34 -6.20 -14.88
N SER A 71 -10.28 -4.87 -14.95
CA SER A 71 -9.40 -4.06 -14.10
C SER A 71 -9.79 -4.16 -12.63
N TYR A 72 -11.09 -4.13 -12.31
CA TYR A 72 -11.56 -4.32 -10.94
C TYR A 72 -11.28 -5.73 -10.43
N LEU A 73 -11.43 -6.75 -11.29
CA LEU A 73 -11.09 -8.12 -10.93
C LEU A 73 -9.60 -8.29 -10.62
N LEU A 74 -8.70 -7.66 -11.39
CA LEU A 74 -7.27 -7.65 -11.08
C LEU A 74 -6.99 -7.05 -9.70
N CYS A 75 -7.64 -5.93 -9.36
CA CYS A 75 -7.50 -5.34 -8.02
C CYS A 75 -7.99 -6.27 -6.91
N ILE A 76 -9.10 -6.99 -7.13
CA ILE A 76 -9.64 -7.96 -6.15
C ILE A 76 -8.69 -9.14 -5.98
N VAL A 77 -8.15 -9.68 -7.08
CA VAL A 77 -7.21 -10.80 -7.05
C VAL A 77 -5.92 -10.41 -6.35
N GLU A 78 -5.36 -9.23 -6.65
CA GLU A 78 -4.19 -8.68 -5.95
C GLU A 78 -4.46 -8.51 -4.44
N LEU A 79 -5.63 -7.97 -4.07
CA LEU A 79 -5.99 -7.83 -2.66
C LEU A 79 -6.12 -9.19 -1.98
N ALA A 80 -6.72 -10.18 -2.66
CA ALA A 80 -6.88 -11.53 -2.16
C ALA A 80 -5.53 -12.26 -2.01
N GLU A 81 -4.61 -12.07 -2.96
CA GLU A 81 -3.23 -12.55 -2.88
C GLU A 81 -2.59 -12.00 -1.60
N ARG A 82 -2.61 -10.67 -1.44
CA ARG A 82 -1.98 -10.01 -0.30
C ARG A 82 -2.59 -10.43 1.03
N ALA A 83 -3.91 -10.51 1.08
CA ALA A 83 -4.65 -10.96 2.26
C ALA A 83 -4.35 -12.42 2.61
N SER A 84 -4.25 -13.30 1.61
CA SER A 84 -3.92 -14.70 1.83
C SER A 84 -2.49 -14.89 2.32
N PHE A 85 -1.52 -14.18 1.73
CA PHE A 85 -0.11 -14.25 2.10
C PHE A 85 0.13 -13.81 3.54
N TYR A 86 -0.41 -12.66 3.96
CA TYR A 86 -0.23 -12.20 5.33
C TYR A 86 -1.17 -12.90 6.33
N GLY A 87 -2.39 -13.25 5.92
CA GLY A 87 -3.38 -13.88 6.78
C GLY A 87 -2.99 -15.27 7.25
N VAL A 88 -2.28 -16.03 6.42
CA VAL A 88 -1.86 -17.40 6.78
C VAL A 88 -0.52 -17.46 7.51
N LYS A 89 0.36 -16.45 7.40
CA LYS A 89 1.74 -16.50 7.94
C LYS A 89 1.82 -16.94 9.40
N THR A 90 1.07 -16.30 10.28
CA THR A 90 1.09 -16.62 11.72
C THR A 90 0.48 -17.99 12.01
N VAL A 91 -0.66 -18.30 11.39
CA VAL A 91 -1.33 -19.59 11.57
C VAL A 91 -0.45 -20.74 11.08
N PHE A 92 0.23 -20.56 9.95
CA PHE A 92 1.15 -21.52 9.38
C PHE A 92 2.35 -21.79 10.30
N ASN A 93 2.99 -20.73 10.81
CA ASN A 93 4.08 -20.87 11.78
C ASN A 93 3.64 -21.63 13.03
N ASN A 94 2.51 -21.23 13.61
CA ASN A 94 1.97 -21.82 14.83
C ASN A 94 1.58 -23.29 14.64
N PHE A 95 0.95 -23.61 13.51
CA PHE A 95 0.58 -24.98 13.11
C PHE A 95 1.77 -25.94 13.10
N MET A 96 2.91 -25.48 12.57
CA MET A 96 4.14 -26.27 12.53
C MET A 96 4.85 -26.34 13.90
N GLN A 97 4.91 -25.21 14.61
CA GLN A 97 5.70 -25.07 15.83
C GLN A 97 5.09 -25.83 17.01
N PHE A 98 3.79 -25.66 17.26
CA PHE A 98 3.13 -26.11 18.48
C PHE A 98 2.35 -27.42 18.28
N PRO A 99 2.14 -28.19 19.36
CA PRO A 99 1.28 -29.37 19.32
C PRO A 99 -0.20 -28.99 19.18
N LEU A 100 -1.03 -30.00 18.87
CA LEU A 100 -2.48 -29.85 18.90
C LEU A 100 -2.95 -29.47 20.33
N PRO A 101 -3.70 -28.37 20.51
CA PRO A 101 -4.12 -27.92 21.84
C PRO A 101 -5.07 -28.93 22.52
N LYS A 102 -4.78 -29.27 23.78
CA LYS A 102 -5.66 -30.14 24.58
C LYS A 102 -6.97 -29.43 24.90
N GLY A 103 -8.10 -30.12 24.72
CA GLY A 103 -9.43 -29.53 24.96
C GLY A 103 -9.85 -28.47 23.93
N GLY A 104 -9.07 -28.30 22.85
CA GLY A 104 -9.42 -27.46 21.71
C GLY A 104 -10.50 -28.09 20.82
N ASN A 105 -10.78 -27.47 19.68
CA ASN A 105 -11.78 -27.95 18.72
C ASN A 105 -11.33 -29.17 17.88
N GLY A 106 -10.15 -29.73 18.16
CA GLY A 106 -9.54 -30.82 17.38
C GLY A 106 -8.92 -30.41 16.05
N ALA A 107 -9.04 -29.14 15.63
CA ALA A 107 -8.49 -28.60 14.38
C ALA A 107 -7.35 -27.58 14.61
N GLY A 108 -6.78 -27.53 15.82
CA GLY A 108 -5.68 -26.64 16.16
C GLY A 108 -6.08 -25.34 16.85
N ALA A 109 -7.37 -25.08 17.08
CA ALA A 109 -7.81 -23.96 17.89
C ALA A 109 -7.66 -24.26 19.39
N VAL A 110 -7.29 -23.23 20.15
CA VAL A 110 -7.16 -23.30 21.61
C VAL A 110 -8.53 -23.47 22.25
N ALA A 111 -8.58 -24.12 23.41
CA ALA A 111 -9.80 -24.24 24.21
C ALA A 111 -10.28 -22.84 24.65
N LYS A 112 -11.59 -22.59 24.65
CA LYS A 112 -12.15 -21.28 25.02
C LYS A 112 -11.81 -20.83 26.45
N ASN A 113 -11.48 -21.79 27.32
CA ASN A 113 -11.12 -21.57 28.72
C ASN A 113 -9.61 -21.45 28.96
N ASP A 114 -8.78 -21.57 27.92
CA ASP A 114 -7.33 -21.41 28.00
C ASP A 114 -6.89 -20.11 27.30
N PRO A 115 -6.83 -18.97 28.01
CA PRO A 115 -6.44 -17.70 27.42
C PRO A 115 -4.95 -17.63 27.04
N ASN A 116 -4.12 -18.54 27.55
CA ASN A 116 -2.68 -18.56 27.32
C ASN A 116 -2.24 -19.68 26.36
N GLY A 117 -3.17 -20.48 25.86
CA GLY A 117 -2.85 -21.56 24.94
C GLY A 117 -2.39 -21.05 23.57
N HIS A 118 -1.63 -21.89 22.87
CA HIS A 118 -1.13 -21.60 21.54
C HIS A 118 -1.82 -22.51 20.52
N ALA A 119 -2.29 -21.95 19.41
CA ALA A 119 -2.81 -22.74 18.30
C ALA A 119 -1.67 -23.57 17.67
N GLY A 120 -1.96 -24.79 17.22
CA GLY A 120 -0.92 -25.71 16.75
C GLY A 120 -1.46 -27.05 16.26
N ALA A 121 -0.57 -27.89 15.73
CA ALA A 121 -0.91 -29.26 15.35
C ALA A 121 0.30 -30.21 15.26
N LEU A 122 1.41 -29.78 14.65
CA LEU A 122 2.48 -30.69 14.20
C LEU A 122 3.58 -30.98 15.23
N ASP A 123 3.75 -30.11 16.22
CA ASP A 123 4.76 -30.25 17.29
C ASP A 123 6.19 -30.45 16.76
N ARG A 124 6.61 -29.66 15.77
CA ARG A 124 7.97 -29.74 15.19
C ARG A 124 8.95 -28.73 15.78
N GLY A 125 8.46 -27.81 16.61
CA GLY A 125 9.27 -26.81 17.28
C GLY A 125 9.70 -25.64 16.40
N LEU A 126 10.35 -24.66 17.03
CA LEU A 126 10.65 -23.36 16.43
C LEU A 126 11.63 -23.43 15.26
N GLN A 127 12.65 -24.31 15.34
CA GLN A 127 13.68 -24.42 14.32
C GLN A 127 13.08 -24.90 12.99
N PHE A 128 12.22 -25.92 13.04
CA PHE A 128 11.54 -26.44 11.85
C PHE A 128 10.58 -25.40 11.27
N ALA A 129 9.74 -24.79 12.10
CA ALA A 129 8.77 -23.78 11.64
C ALA A 129 9.47 -22.59 10.96
N SER A 130 10.55 -22.09 11.57
CA SER A 130 11.35 -20.98 11.03
C SER A 130 12.01 -21.35 9.70
N ALA A 131 12.58 -22.56 9.60
CA ALA A 131 13.20 -23.04 8.37
C ALA A 131 12.19 -23.11 7.22
N MET A 132 10.98 -23.61 7.48
CA MET A 132 9.91 -23.69 6.48
C MET A 132 9.43 -22.30 6.05
N VAL A 133 9.24 -21.38 6.99
CA VAL A 133 8.86 -19.99 6.65
C VAL A 133 9.94 -19.32 5.82
N LEU A 134 11.22 -19.50 6.17
CA LEU A 134 12.32 -18.93 5.41
C LEU A 134 12.43 -19.54 4.01
N LEU A 135 12.23 -20.86 3.89
CA LEU A 135 12.20 -21.56 2.61
C LEU A 135 11.14 -20.96 1.68
N PHE A 136 9.91 -20.76 2.15
CA PHE A 136 8.86 -20.17 1.33
C PHE A 136 9.09 -18.71 1.01
N ASN A 137 9.69 -17.93 1.92
CA ASN A 137 10.10 -16.57 1.61
C ASN A 137 11.22 -16.50 0.55
N PHE A 138 12.03 -17.55 0.40
CA PHE A 138 13.06 -17.61 -0.63
C PHE A 138 12.50 -18.01 -2.01
N LEU A 139 11.38 -18.73 -2.03
CA LEU A 139 10.75 -19.24 -3.25
C LEU A 139 9.70 -18.29 -3.85
N ALA A 140 9.21 -17.32 -3.07
CA ALA A 140 8.22 -16.31 -3.46
C ALA A 140 8.91 -15.04 -3.98
#